data_AF-A0A7W1IXS5-F1
#
_entry.id   AF-A0A7W1IXS5-F1
#
_cell.length_a   1.000
_cell.length_b   1.000
_cell.length_c   1.000
_cell.angle_alpha   90.00
_cell.angle_beta   90.00
_cell.angle_gamma   90.00
#
_symmetry.space_group_name_H-M   'P 1'
#
loop_
_entity.id
_entity.type
_entity.pdbx_description
1 polymer ?
#
loop_
_entity_poly.entity_id
_entity_poly.type
_entity_poly.pdbx_seq_one_letter_code
_entity_poly.pdbx_strand_id
1 'polypeptide(L)'
;MLNEENLVATLEQSLRQTKNAQGRLLGRLREAEAEADNLRNEIDALENSAQKTKEAIDSILASMGSSNSSWKVSKKPQYEEDDYELEKESRRHNQVNLRNQNSSNNNKYRNNPVTYLNNSRNNNSRNVNSIASNYEPKSNRFVDRTITQACTLLLRDASSPLHVNELYNLLREGGFEFKGNNPTISIAVSLNRNRRFRKVAPGTFDLVMRDASQSQAAS
;
A
#
# COMPACT_ATOMS: atom_id res chain seq x y z
N MET A 1 -39.90 -33.38 -37.97
CA MET A 1 -38.92 -34.40 -37.59
C MET A 1 -37.47 -33.89 -37.68
N LEU A 2 -36.91 -33.51 -38.85
CA LEU A 2 -35.50 -33.07 -38.96
C LEU A 2 -35.09 -31.87 -38.07
N ASN A 3 -36.02 -30.96 -37.74
CA ASN A 3 -35.73 -29.78 -36.91
C ASN A 3 -35.67 -30.09 -35.40
N GLU A 4 -36.40 -31.12 -34.95
CA GLU A 4 -36.47 -31.49 -33.54
C GLU A 4 -35.22 -32.27 -33.12
N GLU A 5 -34.73 -33.17 -33.98
CA GLU A 5 -33.48 -33.91 -33.76
C GLU A 5 -32.26 -32.98 -33.68
N ASN A 6 -32.23 -31.91 -34.49
CA ASN A 6 -31.16 -30.93 -34.46
C ASN A 6 -31.17 -30.08 -33.17
N LEU A 7 -32.37 -29.73 -32.67
CA LEU A 7 -32.51 -29.03 -31.39
C LEU A 7 -32.07 -29.92 -30.22
N VAL A 8 -32.47 -31.19 -30.22
CA VAL A 8 -32.06 -32.16 -29.20
C VAL A 8 -30.54 -32.34 -29.21
N ALA A 9 -29.93 -32.54 -30.38
CA ALA A 9 -28.47 -32.66 -30.51
C ALA A 9 -27.74 -31.42 -29.98
N THR A 10 -28.26 -30.22 -30.27
CA THR A 10 -27.71 -28.95 -29.78
C THR A 10 -27.78 -28.84 -28.26
N LEU A 11 -28.92 -29.23 -27.66
CA LEU A 11 -29.11 -29.21 -26.21
C LEU A 11 -28.22 -30.25 -25.51
N GLU A 12 -28.09 -31.45 -26.07
CA GLU A 12 -27.18 -32.47 -25.56
C GLU A 12 -25.71 -32.02 -25.61
N GLN A 13 -25.31 -31.36 -26.69
CA GLN A 13 -23.98 -30.79 -26.83
C GLN A 13 -23.74 -29.68 -25.79
N SER A 14 -24.70 -28.78 -25.61
CA SER A 14 -24.63 -27.74 -24.57
C SER A 14 -24.54 -28.34 -23.16
N LEU A 15 -25.34 -29.36 -22.86
CA LEU A 15 -25.29 -30.05 -21.57
C LEU A 15 -23.93 -30.71 -21.31
N ARG A 16 -23.34 -31.35 -22.31
CA ARG A 16 -21.99 -31.93 -22.24
C ARG A 16 -20.95 -30.84 -22.01
N GLN A 17 -21.03 -29.71 -22.71
CA GLN A 17 -20.13 -28.58 -22.52
C GLN A 17 -20.22 -28.01 -21.10
N THR A 18 -21.43 -27.84 -20.58
CA THR A 18 -21.66 -27.35 -19.21
C THR A 18 -21.10 -28.31 -18.17
N LYS A 19 -21.35 -29.61 -18.30
CA LYS A 19 -20.78 -30.62 -17.39
C LYS A 19 -19.25 -30.63 -17.42
N ASN A 20 -18.66 -30.51 -18.60
CA ASN A 20 -17.20 -30.43 -18.75
C ASN A 20 -16.63 -29.14 -18.14
N ALA A 21 -17.31 -28.01 -18.29
CA ALA A 21 -16.92 -26.75 -17.66
C ALA A 21 -17.01 -26.84 -16.13
N GLN A 22 -18.10 -27.42 -15.61
CA GLN A 22 -18.29 -27.66 -14.19
C GLN A 22 -17.18 -28.55 -13.62
N GLY A 23 -16.83 -29.66 -14.29
CA GLY A 23 -15.74 -30.53 -13.85
C GLY A 23 -14.39 -29.81 -13.78
N ARG A 24 -14.07 -28.96 -14.77
CA ARG A 24 -12.86 -28.13 -14.73
C ARG A 24 -12.85 -27.13 -13.58
N LEU A 25 -13.99 -26.48 -13.31
CA LEU A 25 -14.10 -25.53 -12.20
C LEU A 25 -13.98 -26.21 -10.84
N LEU A 26 -14.60 -27.38 -10.66
CA LEU A 26 -14.46 -28.18 -9.44
C LEU A 26 -13.01 -28.62 -9.20
N GLY A 27 -12.28 -28.99 -10.26
CA GLY A 27 -10.86 -29.30 -10.15
C GLY A 27 -10.03 -28.12 -9.66
N ARG A 28 -10.24 -26.93 -10.25
CA ARG A 28 -9.56 -25.70 -9.83
C ARG A 28 -9.92 -25.26 -8.41
N LEU A 29 -11.16 -25.49 -8.00
CA LEU A 29 -11.61 -25.20 -6.63
C LEU A 29 -10.87 -26.08 -5.63
N ARG A 30 -10.75 -27.39 -5.90
CA ARG A 30 -9.98 -28.30 -5.03
C ARG A 30 -8.50 -27.95 -4.95
N GLU A 31 -7.90 -27.55 -6.07
CA GLU A 31 -6.51 -27.11 -6.09
C GLU A 31 -6.30 -25.86 -5.24
N ALA A 32 -7.19 -24.88 -5.36
CA ALA A 32 -7.16 -23.66 -4.54
C ALA A 32 -7.40 -23.94 -3.05
N GLU A 33 -8.30 -24.87 -2.71
CA GLU A 33 -8.52 -25.32 -1.33
C GLU A 33 -7.26 -25.99 -0.75
N ALA A 34 -6.62 -26.87 -1.52
CA ALA A 34 -5.37 -27.51 -1.09
C ALA A 34 -4.22 -26.50 -0.90
N GLU A 35 -4.11 -25.50 -1.78
CA GLU A 35 -3.14 -24.41 -1.63
C GLU A 35 -3.43 -23.57 -0.37
N ALA A 36 -4.70 -23.28 -0.08
CA ALA A 36 -5.08 -22.55 1.12
C ALA A 36 -4.71 -23.32 2.40
N ASP A 37 -4.89 -24.64 2.42
CA ASP A 37 -4.49 -25.48 3.55
C ASP A 37 -2.95 -25.53 3.71
N ASN A 38 -2.20 -25.56 2.60
CA ASN A 38 -0.74 -25.46 2.66
C ASN A 38 -0.27 -24.12 3.25
N LEU A 39 -0.87 -23.01 2.84
CA LEU A 39 -0.54 -21.68 3.37
C LEU A 39 -0.86 -21.57 4.86
N ARG A 40 -1.97 -22.16 5.32
CA ARG A 40 -2.28 -22.24 6.76
C ARG A 40 -1.19 -22.97 7.53
N ASN A 41 -0.76 -24.13 7.04
CA ASN A 41 0.33 -24.89 7.66
C ASN A 41 1.65 -24.10 7.69
N GLU A 42 1.95 -23.33 6.64
CA GLU A 42 3.14 -22.47 6.59
C GLU A 42 3.05 -21.33 7.62
N ILE A 43 1.88 -20.69 7.76
CA ILE A 43 1.65 -19.66 8.78
C ILE A 43 1.86 -20.23 10.18
N ASP A 44 1.28 -21.39 10.48
CA ASP A 44 1.45 -22.05 11.78
C ASP A 44 2.92 -22.38 12.06
N ALA A 45 3.67 -22.82 11.04
CA ALA A 45 5.10 -23.08 11.15
C ALA A 45 5.89 -21.79 11.42
N LEU A 46 5.55 -20.68 10.76
CA LEU A 46 6.17 -19.37 10.97
C LEU A 46 5.86 -18.81 12.36
N GLU A 47 4.63 -18.95 12.85
CA GLU A 47 4.25 -18.52 14.19
C GLU A 47 5.04 -19.28 15.27
N ASN A 48 5.17 -20.60 15.12
CA ASN A 48 5.99 -21.42 16.00
C ASN A 48 7.47 -21.00 15.99
N SER A 49 8.03 -20.66 14.81
CA SER A 49 9.41 -20.17 14.68
C SER A 49 9.60 -18.79 15.33
N ALA A 50 8.63 -17.89 15.14
CA ALA A 50 8.63 -16.57 15.74
C ALA A 50 8.56 -16.65 17.28
N GLN A 51 7.72 -17.55 17.81
CA GLN A 51 7.61 -17.79 19.24
C GLN A 51 8.93 -18.30 19.84
N LYS A 52 9.58 -19.28 19.20
CA LYS A 52 10.92 -19.76 19.61
C LYS A 52 11.97 -18.67 19.59
N THR A 53 11.92 -17.80 18.57
CA THR A 53 12.85 -16.68 18.42
C THR A 53 12.62 -15.64 19.53
N LYS A 54 11.37 -15.36 19.87
CA LYS A 54 11.00 -14.50 21.00
C LYS A 54 11.55 -15.04 22.33
N GLU A 55 11.35 -16.33 22.60
CA GLU A 55 11.86 -16.98 23.80
C GLU A 55 13.40 -16.96 23.85
N ALA A 56 14.06 -17.17 22.71
CA ALA A 56 15.51 -17.05 22.61
C ALA A 56 15.97 -15.62 22.93
N ILE A 57 15.31 -14.59 22.38
CA ILE A 57 15.60 -13.19 22.69
C ILE A 57 15.40 -12.91 24.18
N ASP A 58 14.29 -13.35 24.76
CA ASP A 58 13.99 -13.15 26.19
C ASP A 58 15.05 -13.82 27.07
N SER A 59 15.53 -15.02 26.70
CA SER A 59 16.62 -15.70 27.41
C SER A 59 17.97 -14.96 27.31
N ILE A 60 18.26 -14.36 26.15
CA ILE A 60 19.44 -13.52 25.96
C ILE A 60 19.32 -12.26 26.81
N LEU A 61 18.17 -11.59 26.81
CA LEU A 61 17.93 -10.42 27.64
C LEU A 61 18.02 -10.73 29.13
N ALA A 62 17.50 -11.89 29.58
CA ALA A 62 17.60 -12.33 30.96
C ALA A 62 19.06 -12.63 31.35
N SER A 63 19.83 -13.30 30.49
CA SER A 63 21.25 -13.59 30.74
C SER A 63 22.14 -12.34 30.68
N MET A 64 21.85 -11.40 29.77
CA MET A 64 22.54 -10.11 29.69
C MET A 64 22.16 -9.17 30.84
N GLY A 65 20.90 -9.17 31.28
CA GLY A 65 20.44 -8.39 32.43
C GLY A 65 21.03 -8.85 33.76
N SER A 66 21.54 -10.08 33.83
CA SER A 66 22.25 -10.62 35.00
C SER A 66 23.73 -10.22 35.08
N SER A 67 24.28 -9.60 34.03
CA SER A 67 25.72 -9.30 33.93
C SER A 67 25.95 -7.79 33.83
N ASN A 68 25.83 -7.09 34.96
CA ASN A 68 26.20 -5.68 35.18
C ASN A 68 25.46 -4.61 34.33
N SER A 69 24.48 -3.93 34.94
CA SER A 69 24.62 -2.52 35.33
C SER A 69 23.27 -1.87 35.64
N SER A 70 23.17 -1.33 36.85
CA SER A 70 22.34 -0.20 37.28
C SER A 70 21.83 0.71 36.14
N TRP A 71 20.63 0.42 35.62
CA TRP A 71 19.77 1.42 35.00
C TRP A 71 18.64 1.71 35.97
N LYS A 72 18.72 2.87 36.64
CA LYS A 72 17.68 3.41 37.50
C LYS A 72 16.44 3.71 36.64
N VAL A 73 15.57 2.72 36.46
CA VAL A 73 14.19 2.93 36.04
C VAL A 73 13.39 3.10 37.32
N SER A 74 13.17 4.36 37.67
CA SER A 74 12.28 4.80 38.74
C SER A 74 10.91 4.16 38.56
N LYS A 75 10.60 3.17 39.40
CA LYS A 75 9.22 2.78 39.70
C LYS A 75 8.73 3.64 40.85
N LYS A 76 7.66 4.40 40.62
CA LYS A 76 6.53 4.47 41.56
C LYS A 76 5.20 4.55 40.79
N PRO A 77 4.10 4.08 41.40
CA PRO A 77 3.04 3.35 40.74
C PRO A 77 1.68 4.08 40.77
N GLN A 78 0.68 3.38 40.26
CA GLN A 78 -0.74 3.39 40.65
C GLN A 78 -1.68 4.45 40.04
N TYR A 79 -2.70 3.89 39.40
CA TYR A 79 -4.02 4.41 39.14
C TYR A 79 -4.61 5.12 40.37
N GLU A 80 -5.13 6.32 40.17
CA GLU A 80 -6.29 6.87 40.86
C GLU A 80 -6.90 7.99 39.99
N GLU A 81 -8.22 8.11 40.11
CA GLU A 81 -9.20 8.80 39.27
C GLU A 81 -9.14 10.33 39.36
N ASP A 82 -10.06 10.97 38.61
CA ASP A 82 -10.56 12.35 38.75
C ASP A 82 -9.95 13.44 37.85
N ASP A 83 -10.63 13.64 36.72
CA ASP A 83 -11.21 14.87 36.16
C ASP A 83 -10.68 16.29 36.53
N TYR A 84 -10.81 17.16 35.51
CA TYR A 84 -10.82 18.63 35.47
C TYR A 84 -9.49 19.41 35.46
N GLU A 85 -9.18 19.95 34.27
CA GLU A 85 -9.01 21.39 33.98
C GLU A 85 -8.03 22.23 34.85
N LEU A 86 -6.94 22.74 34.26
CA LEU A 86 -6.69 24.19 34.06
C LEU A 86 -5.25 24.51 33.61
N GLU A 87 -5.18 25.51 32.74
CA GLU A 87 -4.02 26.28 32.27
C GLU A 87 -3.03 26.73 33.37
N LYS A 88 -1.75 26.89 33.02
CA LYS A 88 -1.10 28.21 32.85
C LYS A 88 0.42 28.14 32.65
N GLU A 89 0.84 28.73 31.53
CA GLU A 89 1.92 29.72 31.40
C GLU A 89 3.21 29.56 32.21
N SER A 90 4.34 29.45 31.51
CA SER A 90 5.55 30.21 31.88
C SER A 90 6.48 30.45 30.70
N ARG A 91 6.55 31.73 30.35
CA ARG A 91 7.46 32.40 29.41
C ARG A 91 8.94 32.24 29.79
N ARG A 92 9.83 32.29 28.79
CA ARG A 92 10.90 33.31 28.59
C ARG A 92 11.96 32.79 27.59
N HIS A 93 12.10 33.40 26.41
CA HIS A 93 12.95 34.57 26.06
C HIS A 93 14.39 34.19 25.69
N ASN A 94 14.78 34.30 24.41
CA ASN A 94 15.88 35.18 24.01
C ASN A 94 16.01 35.35 22.48
N GLN A 95 16.16 36.63 22.10
CA GLN A 95 16.40 37.17 20.76
C GLN A 95 17.82 36.86 20.27
N VAL A 96 18.02 36.79 18.94
CA VAL A 96 19.14 37.48 18.27
C VAL A 96 18.71 37.95 16.86
N ASN A 97 18.97 39.23 16.59
CA ASN A 97 18.84 39.99 15.33
C ASN A 97 19.78 39.53 14.21
N LEU A 98 19.33 39.53 12.95
CA LEU A 98 20.16 39.94 11.80
C LEU A 98 19.36 40.67 10.69
N ARG A 99 19.62 41.98 10.66
CA ARG A 99 19.55 43.04 9.63
C ARG A 99 19.66 42.54 8.16
N ASN A 100 18.66 42.79 7.31
CA ASN A 100 18.45 43.93 6.39
C ASN A 100 19.31 43.94 5.10
N GLN A 101 18.68 43.80 3.92
CA GLN A 101 19.04 44.53 2.69
C GLN A 101 17.81 44.76 1.79
N ASN A 102 17.73 46.00 1.32
CA ASN A 102 16.80 46.58 0.35
C ASN A 102 16.96 46.00 -1.07
N SER A 103 15.87 45.95 -1.85
CA SER A 103 15.65 46.82 -3.03
C SER A 103 14.69 46.22 -4.07
N SER A 104 13.60 46.95 -4.28
CA SER A 104 13.03 47.41 -5.56
C SER A 104 12.53 46.44 -6.65
N ASN A 105 11.25 46.68 -6.97
CA ASN A 105 10.66 46.85 -8.30
C ASN A 105 10.27 45.64 -9.18
N ASN A 106 8.95 45.57 -9.40
CA ASN A 106 8.25 45.43 -10.68
C ASN A 106 8.63 44.28 -11.62
N ASN A 107 7.75 43.26 -11.68
CA ASN A 107 6.95 42.92 -12.88
C ASN A 107 6.28 41.54 -12.67
N LYS A 108 5.00 41.53 -12.30
CA LYS A 108 4.19 40.31 -12.20
C LYS A 108 3.33 40.12 -13.44
N TYR A 109 3.96 39.77 -14.55
CA TYR A 109 3.37 38.92 -15.57
C TYR A 109 4.45 37.98 -16.08
N ARG A 110 4.03 36.75 -16.38
CA ARG A 110 4.73 35.67 -17.11
C ARG A 110 5.45 34.58 -16.29
N ASN A 111 4.94 33.37 -16.51
CA ASN A 111 5.60 32.07 -16.48
C ASN A 111 5.79 31.43 -15.10
N ASN A 112 4.90 30.50 -14.78
CA ASN A 112 4.99 29.57 -13.66
C ASN A 112 5.99 28.45 -14.03
N PRO A 113 7.22 28.40 -13.51
CA PRO A 113 8.10 27.25 -13.71
C PRO A 113 7.80 26.23 -12.62
N VAL A 114 7.46 25.02 -13.02
CA VAL A 114 7.33 23.88 -12.11
C VAL A 114 8.73 23.57 -11.54
N THR A 115 9.04 24.12 -10.36
CA THR A 115 10.27 23.82 -9.63
C THR A 115 10.09 22.52 -8.85
N TYR A 116 10.68 21.43 -9.31
CA TYR A 116 10.96 20.27 -8.47
C TYR A 116 12.26 20.53 -7.72
N LEU A 117 12.19 21.38 -6.69
CA LEU A 117 13.33 21.58 -5.80
C LEU A 117 13.28 20.55 -4.67
N ASN A 118 14.33 19.73 -4.67
CA ASN A 118 14.76 18.80 -3.65
C ASN A 118 14.55 19.35 -2.22
N ASN A 119 13.52 18.86 -1.54
CA ASN A 119 13.17 19.26 -0.18
C ASN A 119 13.70 18.23 0.83
N SER A 120 15.03 18.08 0.90
CA SER A 120 15.69 17.56 2.09
C SER A 120 15.71 18.66 3.14
N ARG A 121 14.83 18.53 4.16
CA ARG A 121 14.69 19.28 5.42
C ARG A 121 13.30 19.92 5.55
N ASN A 122 12.36 19.18 6.14
CA ASN A 122 11.55 19.73 7.24
C ASN A 122 10.77 18.61 7.96
N ASN A 123 10.93 18.59 9.27
CA ASN A 123 10.19 17.77 10.22
C ASN A 123 8.68 18.11 10.18
N ASN A 124 7.83 17.11 10.45
CA ASN A 124 6.37 17.17 10.65
C ASN A 124 5.43 17.01 9.44
N SER A 125 5.57 15.96 8.62
CA SER A 125 4.40 15.34 7.98
C SER A 125 4.67 13.90 7.56
N ARG A 126 4.02 12.98 8.29
CA ARG A 126 3.63 11.59 7.94
C ARG A 126 4.54 10.86 6.95
N ASN A 127 5.46 10.07 7.51
CA ASN A 127 6.04 8.83 7.00
C ASN A 127 5.75 8.50 5.51
N VAL A 128 6.45 9.17 4.59
CA VAL A 128 6.45 8.83 3.15
C VAL A 128 7.56 7.82 2.95
N ASN A 129 7.21 6.56 2.69
CA ASN A 129 8.19 5.50 2.43
C ASN A 129 9.04 5.86 1.20
N SER A 130 10.34 6.02 1.44
CA SER A 130 11.38 6.26 0.43
C SER A 130 11.34 5.17 -0.65
N ILE A 131 11.66 5.53 -1.90
CA ILE A 131 11.85 4.58 -3.00
C ILE A 131 12.99 3.63 -2.60
N ALA A 132 12.69 2.36 -2.28
CA ALA A 132 13.75 1.45 -1.85
C ALA A 132 14.57 0.97 -3.06
N SER A 133 15.89 1.02 -2.92
CA SER A 133 16.87 0.77 -3.97
C SER A 133 17.06 -0.73 -4.26
N ASN A 134 16.83 -1.62 -3.30
CA ASN A 134 16.92 -3.07 -3.47
C ASN A 134 15.53 -3.72 -3.31
N TYR A 135 14.94 -4.19 -4.40
CA TYR A 135 13.67 -4.94 -4.38
C TYR A 135 13.76 -6.10 -5.37
N GLU A 136 13.45 -7.28 -4.86
CA GLU A 136 13.19 -8.50 -5.62
C GLU A 136 11.67 -8.56 -5.92
N PRO A 137 11.26 -8.88 -7.17
CA PRO A 137 9.86 -8.98 -7.53
C PRO A 137 9.23 -10.18 -6.80
N LYS A 138 8.25 -9.91 -5.93
CA LYS A 138 7.57 -10.95 -5.14
C LYS A 138 6.50 -11.68 -5.94
N SER A 139 6.07 -11.13 -7.07
CA SER A 139 4.99 -11.70 -7.89
C SER A 139 5.11 -11.25 -9.34
N ASN A 140 4.55 -12.03 -10.27
CA ASN A 140 4.47 -11.69 -11.70
C ASN A 140 3.08 -11.12 -12.10
N ARG A 141 2.31 -10.59 -11.14
CA ARG A 141 0.91 -10.17 -11.31
C ARG A 141 0.70 -9.12 -12.39
N PHE A 142 1.71 -8.29 -12.66
CA PHE A 142 1.62 -7.13 -13.54
C PHE A 142 2.50 -7.18 -14.80
N VAL A 143 3.17 -8.31 -15.08
CA VAL A 143 4.12 -8.44 -16.21
C VAL A 143 3.52 -8.06 -17.56
N ASP A 144 2.30 -8.54 -17.85
CA ASP A 144 1.63 -8.31 -19.14
C ASP A 144 0.62 -7.15 -19.11
N ARG A 145 0.62 -6.35 -18.04
CA ARG A 145 -0.38 -5.28 -17.86
C ARG A 145 0.18 -3.93 -18.24
N THR A 146 -0.71 -3.02 -18.62
CA THR A 146 -0.35 -1.59 -18.73
C THR A 146 -0.31 -0.95 -17.35
N ILE A 147 0.46 0.14 -17.20
CA ILE A 147 0.55 0.93 -15.95
C ILE A 147 -0.84 1.23 -15.39
N THR A 148 -1.74 1.70 -16.25
CA THR A 148 -3.12 2.04 -15.94
C THR A 148 -3.91 0.86 -15.38
N GLN A 149 -3.80 -0.32 -16.00
CA GLN A 149 -4.50 -1.53 -15.54
C GLN A 149 -3.97 -1.98 -14.19
N ALA A 150 -2.65 -2.01 -14.02
CA ALA A 150 -2.03 -2.43 -12.78
C ALA A 150 -2.33 -1.44 -11.62
N CYS A 151 -2.27 -0.13 -11.86
CA CYS A 151 -2.67 0.88 -10.87
C CYS A 151 -4.15 0.82 -10.50
N THR A 152 -5.03 0.43 -11.45
CA THR A 152 -6.46 0.23 -11.15
C THR A 152 -6.63 -0.89 -10.11
N LEU A 153 -5.89 -1.99 -10.25
CA LEU A 153 -5.94 -3.10 -9.30
C LEU A 153 -5.38 -2.67 -7.94
N LEU A 154 -4.25 -1.97 -7.91
CA LEU A 154 -3.63 -1.51 -6.66
C LEU A 154 -4.52 -0.53 -5.88
N LEU A 155 -5.11 0.45 -6.55
CA LEU A 155 -6.02 1.41 -5.90
C LEU A 155 -7.34 0.78 -5.48
N ARG A 156 -7.80 -0.25 -6.20
CA ARG A 156 -8.97 -1.04 -5.81
C ARG A 156 -8.68 -1.88 -4.57
N ASP A 157 -7.55 -2.58 -4.54
CA ASP A 157 -7.14 -3.44 -3.43
C ASP A 157 -6.85 -2.60 -2.16
N ALA A 158 -6.21 -1.43 -2.30
CA ALA A 158 -5.90 -0.55 -1.17
C ALA A 158 -7.10 0.25 -0.63
N SER A 159 -8.19 0.36 -1.40
CA SER A 159 -9.42 1.13 -1.05
C SER A 159 -9.19 2.58 -0.61
N SER A 160 -8.00 3.13 -0.84
CA SER A 160 -7.52 4.42 -0.36
C SER A 160 -6.65 5.10 -1.42
N PRO A 161 -6.52 6.45 -1.38
CA PRO A 161 -5.66 7.14 -2.30
C PRO A 161 -4.18 6.80 -2.04
N LEU A 162 -3.45 6.46 -3.11
CA LEU A 162 -2.04 6.10 -3.03
C LEU A 162 -1.15 7.16 -3.68
N HIS A 163 0.02 7.39 -3.09
CA HIS A 163 1.04 8.24 -3.68
C HIS A 163 1.76 7.51 -4.82
N VAL A 164 2.28 8.27 -5.79
CA VAL A 164 2.98 7.72 -6.98
C VAL A 164 4.19 6.86 -6.58
N ASN A 165 4.89 7.22 -5.51
CA ASN A 165 6.02 6.42 -5.00
C ASN A 165 5.56 5.07 -4.43
N GLU A 166 4.41 5.03 -3.77
CA GLU A 166 3.83 3.79 -3.24
C GLU A 166 3.36 2.92 -4.40
N LEU A 167 2.66 3.50 -5.37
CA LEU A 167 2.26 2.81 -6.60
C LEU A 167 3.48 2.25 -7.34
N TYR A 168 4.58 3.00 -7.42
CA TYR A 168 5.82 2.51 -8.02
C TYR A 168 6.37 1.28 -7.29
N ASN A 169 6.49 1.34 -5.96
CA ASN A 169 6.99 0.23 -5.16
C ASN A 169 6.09 -1.01 -5.31
N LEU A 170 4.77 -0.84 -5.25
CA LEU A 170 3.80 -1.93 -5.41
C LEU A 170 3.79 -2.53 -6.82
N LEU A 171 3.96 -1.70 -7.85
CA LEU A 171 4.08 -2.17 -9.22
C LEU A 171 5.34 -3.02 -9.40
N ARG A 172 6.47 -2.52 -8.89
CA ARG A 172 7.75 -3.23 -8.93
C ARG A 172 7.70 -4.52 -8.10
N GLU A 173 7.04 -4.52 -6.95
CA GLU A 173 6.79 -5.70 -6.13
C GLU A 173 5.94 -6.74 -6.86
N GLY A 174 4.95 -6.29 -7.63
CA GLY A 174 4.12 -7.14 -8.49
C GLY A 174 4.72 -7.48 -9.86
N GLY A 175 6.04 -7.29 -10.02
CA GLY A 175 6.79 -7.74 -11.19
C GLY A 175 6.61 -6.85 -12.42
N PHE A 176 6.12 -5.62 -12.24
CA PHE A 176 6.03 -4.64 -13.33
C PHE A 176 7.42 -4.09 -13.66
N GLU A 177 7.85 -4.27 -14.90
CA GLU A 177 9.12 -3.74 -15.39
C GLU A 177 8.93 -2.37 -16.06
N PHE A 178 9.62 -1.35 -15.54
CA PHE A 178 9.66 -0.03 -16.15
C PHE A 178 10.84 0.09 -17.11
N LYS A 179 10.55 0.30 -18.40
CA LYS A 179 11.58 0.47 -19.45
C LYS A 179 12.25 1.85 -19.48
N GLY A 180 11.83 2.80 -18.64
CA GLY A 180 12.27 4.20 -18.69
C GLY A 180 12.85 4.71 -17.38
N ASN A 181 13.74 5.71 -17.46
CA ASN A 181 14.50 6.25 -16.32
C ASN A 181 13.64 6.98 -15.27
N ASN A 182 12.41 7.36 -15.61
CA ASN A 182 11.52 8.15 -14.75
C ASN A 182 10.17 7.45 -14.54
N PRO A 183 10.12 6.34 -13.78
CA PRO A 183 8.92 5.53 -13.63
C PRO A 183 7.78 6.28 -12.91
N THR A 184 8.09 7.14 -11.94
CA THR A 184 7.10 7.95 -11.22
C THR A 184 6.40 8.95 -12.12
N ILE A 185 7.12 9.60 -13.03
CA ILE A 185 6.55 10.51 -14.04
C ILE A 185 5.65 9.71 -15.00
N SER A 186 6.12 8.56 -15.47
CA SER A 186 5.35 7.66 -16.35
C SER A 186 4.03 7.23 -15.71
N ILE A 187 4.04 6.90 -14.40
CA ILE A 187 2.83 6.59 -13.64
C ILE A 187 1.91 7.81 -13.57
N ALA A 188 2.41 8.95 -13.08
CA ALA A 188 1.60 10.15 -12.90
C ALA A 188 0.94 10.63 -14.20
N VAL A 189 1.69 10.61 -15.32
CA VAL A 189 1.17 10.99 -16.64
C VAL A 189 0.12 9.98 -17.13
N SER A 190 0.34 8.68 -16.94
CA SER A 190 -0.61 7.64 -17.34
C SER A 190 -1.94 7.75 -16.57
N LEU A 191 -1.87 8.03 -15.27
CA LEU A 191 -3.05 8.22 -14.42
C LEU A 191 -3.80 9.51 -14.76
N ASN A 192 -3.08 10.62 -15.00
CA ASN A 192 -3.70 11.89 -15.39
C ASN A 192 -4.48 11.82 -16.71
N ARG A 193 -4.07 10.95 -17.64
CA ARG A 193 -4.74 10.78 -18.95
C ARG A 193 -6.02 9.95 -18.86
N ASN A 194 -6.25 9.23 -17.76
CA ASN A 194 -7.40 8.34 -17.63
C ASN A 194 -8.41 8.88 -16.61
N ARG A 195 -9.64 9.12 -17.08
CA ARG A 195 -10.76 9.69 -16.29
C ARG A 195 -11.19 8.84 -15.09
N ARG A 196 -10.75 7.59 -15.00
CA ARG A 196 -11.00 6.71 -13.85
C ARG A 196 -10.21 7.12 -12.62
N PHE A 197 -9.13 7.89 -12.78
CA PHE A 197 -8.32 8.36 -11.67
C PHE A 197 -8.54 9.84 -11.43
N ARG A 198 -8.53 10.22 -10.16
CA ARG A 198 -8.60 11.62 -9.74
C ARG A 198 -7.40 11.93 -8.87
N LYS A 199 -6.73 13.03 -9.18
CA LYS A 199 -5.66 13.57 -8.33
C LYS A 199 -6.30 14.22 -7.10
N VAL A 200 -5.98 13.70 -5.92
CA VAL A 200 -6.52 14.20 -4.64
C VAL A 200 -5.51 15.08 -3.89
N ALA A 201 -4.21 14.88 -4.15
CA ALA A 201 -3.12 15.68 -3.59
C ALA A 201 -1.90 15.68 -4.56
N PRO A 202 -0.85 16.48 -4.30
CA PRO A 202 0.39 16.42 -5.08
C PRO A 202 0.96 14.99 -5.08
N GLY A 203 1.01 14.35 -6.24
CA GLY A 203 1.51 12.99 -6.38
C GLY A 203 0.60 11.89 -5.82
N THR A 204 -0.63 12.21 -5.38
CA THR A 204 -1.57 11.21 -4.83
C THR A 204 -2.80 11.06 -5.70
N PHE A 205 -3.13 9.82 -6.02
CA PHE A 205 -4.23 9.46 -6.91
C PHE A 205 -5.25 8.56 -6.21
N ASP A 206 -6.50 8.76 -6.56
CA ASP A 206 -7.63 7.97 -6.09
C ASP A 206 -8.41 7.39 -7.29
N LEU A 207 -9.10 6.29 -7.08
CA LEU A 207 -9.97 5.65 -8.08
C LEU A 207 -11.39 6.20 -7.94
N VAL A 208 -11.89 6.85 -8.99
CA VAL A 208 -13.20 7.53 -9.00
C VAL A 208 -14.36 6.55 -9.03
N MET A 209 -14.24 5.46 -9.79
CA MET A 209 -15.28 4.43 -9.90
C MET A 209 -14.99 3.30 -8.90
N ARG A 210 -15.36 3.52 -7.63
CA ARG A 210 -15.41 2.44 -6.62
C ARG A 210 -16.71 1.61 -6.73
N ASP A 211 -17.73 2.15 -7.40
CA ASP A 211 -19.14 1.73 -7.30
C ASP A 211 -19.55 0.46 -8.04
N ALA A 212 -18.70 -0.16 -8.87
CA ALA A 212 -19.11 -1.40 -9.56
C ALA A 212 -19.03 -2.66 -8.68
N SER A 213 -18.46 -2.57 -7.48
CA SER A 213 -18.26 -3.74 -6.59
C SER A 213 -18.90 -3.63 -5.21
N GLN A 214 -19.36 -2.44 -4.80
CA GLN A 214 -20.06 -2.29 -3.52
C GLN A 214 -21.51 -2.77 -3.57
N SER A 215 -22.07 -2.97 -4.76
CA SER A 215 -23.47 -3.42 -4.93
C SER A 215 -23.67 -4.94 -4.87
N GLN A 216 -22.62 -5.74 -4.62
CA GLN A 216 -22.73 -7.21 -4.54
C GLN A 216 -22.47 -7.79 -3.14
N ALA A 217 -22.18 -6.95 -2.14
CA ALA A 217 -21.97 -7.39 -0.75
C ALA A 217 -23.16 -7.06 0.18
N ALA A 218 -24.27 -6.57 -0.36
CA ALA A 218 -25.47 -6.18 0.38
C ALA A 218 -26.75 -6.78 -0.24
N SER A 219 -26.73 -8.06 -0.57
CA SER A 219 -27.92 -8.83 -0.96
C SER A 219 -27.84 -10.24 -0.39
#